data_AF-A0A368P0G6-F1
#
_entry.id   AF-A0A368P0G6-F1
#
_cell.length_a   1.000
_cell.length_b   1.000
_cell.length_c   1.000
_cell.angle_alpha   90.00
_cell.angle_beta   90.00
_cell.angle_gamma   90.00
#
_symmetry.space_group_name_H-M   'P 1'
#
loop_
_entity.id
_entity.type
_entity.pdbx_description
1 polymer ?
#
loop_
_entity_poly.entity_id
_entity_poly.type
_entity_poly.pdbx_seq_one_letter_code
_entity_poly.pdbx_strand_id
1 'polypeptide(L)'
;MKLIISTLLLISHLTLFSQSNNFDGDYYRALGKEGTHFIEYKLTLNQDGTFIFHSYSNNKQGIPPEVNKYGKGKWIAKGKVITFLSNKQEDFDEKYTLDFNNSKARFVTKHPRDKTDRIIKTKLQFFESEIFWIKTIDIFKI
;
A
#
# COMPACT_ATOMS: atom_id res chain seq x y z
N MET A 1 9.12 -32.81 37.80
CA MET A 1 9.31 -33.13 36.37
C MET A 1 8.06 -32.86 35.53
N LYS A 2 6.87 -33.36 35.89
CA LYS A 2 5.63 -33.17 35.10
C LYS A 2 5.30 -31.68 34.83
N LEU A 3 5.43 -30.82 35.84
CA LEU A 3 5.11 -29.38 35.75
C LEU A 3 6.05 -28.60 34.80
N ILE A 4 7.33 -29.00 34.74
CA ILE A 4 8.35 -28.37 33.88
C ILE A 4 8.12 -28.75 32.41
N ILE A 5 7.70 -29.99 32.16
CA ILE A 5 7.38 -30.46 30.79
C ILE A 5 6.12 -29.75 30.29
N SER A 6 5.12 -29.53 31.16
CA SER A 6 3.89 -28.80 30.83
C SER A 6 4.15 -27.32 30.51
N THR A 7 5.03 -26.64 31.25
CA THR A 7 5.38 -25.24 30.95
C THR A 7 6.20 -25.11 29.67
N LEU A 8 7.10 -26.06 29.37
CA LEU A 8 7.88 -26.06 28.13
C LEU A 8 7.01 -26.28 26.88
N LEU A 9 6.00 -27.15 26.97
CA LEU A 9 5.01 -27.36 25.90
C LEU A 9 4.17 -26.09 25.66
N LEU A 10 3.77 -25.38 26.71
CA LEU A 10 2.97 -24.15 26.58
C LEU A 10 3.74 -23.02 25.86
N ILE A 11 5.04 -22.88 26.11
CA ILE A 11 5.88 -21.84 25.49
C ILE A 11 6.14 -22.13 24.00
N SER A 12 6.20 -23.42 23.61
CA SER A 12 6.44 -23.80 22.22
C SER A 12 5.31 -23.39 21.26
N HIS A 13 4.07 -23.26 21.75
CA HIS A 13 2.93 -22.79 20.96
C HIS A 13 2.93 -21.27 20.72
N LEU A 14 3.71 -20.50 21.49
CA LEU A 14 3.72 -19.03 21.39
C LEU A 14 4.68 -18.51 20.30
N THR A 15 5.43 -19.39 19.65
CA THR A 15 6.46 -19.00 18.67
C THR A 15 6.08 -19.34 17.23
N LEU A 16 4.81 -19.13 16.85
CA LEU A 16 4.44 -19.02 15.44
C LEU A 16 4.64 -17.58 14.98
N PHE A 17 5.89 -17.11 14.94
CA PHE A 17 6.23 -15.91 14.20
C PHE A 17 6.19 -16.24 12.71
N SER A 18 5.01 -16.03 12.12
CA SER A 18 4.92 -15.81 10.67
C SER A 18 5.88 -14.68 10.32
N GLN A 19 6.71 -14.88 9.28
CA GLN A 19 7.45 -13.77 8.66
C GLN A 19 6.43 -12.80 8.07
N SER A 20 5.92 -11.88 8.89
CA SER A 20 5.02 -10.85 8.41
C SER A 20 5.85 -9.93 7.52
N ASN A 21 5.46 -9.84 6.25
CA ASN A 21 5.97 -8.75 5.44
C ASN A 21 5.47 -7.46 6.10
N ASN A 22 6.38 -6.51 6.37
CA ASN A 22 6.04 -5.19 6.86
C ASN A 22 5.41 -4.39 5.70
N PHE A 23 4.11 -4.58 5.51
CA PHE A 23 3.32 -3.91 4.47
C PHE A 23 2.93 -2.49 4.87
N ASP A 24 2.70 -2.26 6.16
CA ASP A 24 2.34 -0.96 6.72
C ASP A 24 3.42 0.10 6.47
N GLY A 25 3.04 1.37 6.48
CA GLY A 25 3.91 2.52 6.26
C GLY A 25 3.56 3.33 5.02
N ASP A 26 4.44 4.29 4.73
CA ASP A 26 4.22 5.29 3.69
C ASP A 26 4.86 4.89 2.37
N TYR A 27 4.14 5.18 1.29
CA TYR A 27 4.53 4.93 -0.08
C TYR A 27 4.39 6.20 -0.89
N TYR A 28 5.34 6.41 -1.79
CA TYR A 28 5.41 7.62 -2.60
C TYR A 28 5.83 7.33 -4.03
N ARG A 29 5.30 8.14 -4.96
CA ARG A 29 5.84 8.28 -6.31
C ARG A 29 5.55 9.66 -6.84
N ALA A 30 6.56 10.26 -7.45
CA ALA A 30 6.42 11.42 -8.32
C ALA A 30 6.60 11.02 -9.79
N LEU A 31 5.90 11.71 -10.68
CA LEU A 31 6.00 11.59 -12.13
C LEU A 31 6.03 12.99 -12.76
N GLY A 32 6.74 13.11 -13.88
CA GLY A 32 6.82 14.35 -14.64
C GLY A 32 7.85 15.34 -14.10
N LYS A 33 7.65 16.62 -14.38
CA LYS A 33 8.57 17.72 -14.03
C LYS A 33 7.80 18.86 -13.39
N GLU A 34 8.29 19.33 -12.25
CA GLU A 34 7.73 20.48 -11.57
C GLU A 34 7.77 21.73 -12.47
N GLY A 35 6.71 22.53 -12.40
CA GLY A 35 6.55 23.72 -13.24
C GLY A 35 6.02 23.46 -14.66
N THR A 36 5.90 22.21 -15.11
CA THR A 36 5.22 21.86 -16.38
C THR A 36 4.00 20.98 -16.14
N HIS A 37 4.24 19.68 -15.96
CA HIS A 37 3.23 18.70 -15.57
C HIS A 37 3.87 17.72 -14.59
N PHE A 38 3.34 17.70 -13.38
CA PHE A 38 3.85 16.94 -12.26
C PHE A 38 2.71 16.23 -11.55
N ILE A 39 2.91 14.97 -11.18
CA ILE A 39 1.93 14.17 -10.44
C ILE A 39 2.63 13.52 -9.26
N GLU A 40 2.02 13.60 -8.08
CA GLU A 40 2.43 12.89 -6.87
C GLU A 40 1.35 11.91 -6.44
N TYR A 41 1.80 10.75 -5.99
CA TYR A 41 1.00 9.75 -5.31
C TYR A 41 1.58 9.53 -3.91
N LYS A 42 0.72 9.63 -2.91
CA LYS A 42 1.00 9.25 -1.52
C LYS A 42 0.00 8.19 -1.10
N LEU A 43 0.48 7.09 -0.54
CA LEU A 43 -0.35 6.05 0.05
C LEU A 43 0.23 5.70 1.42
N THR A 44 -0.60 5.74 2.44
CA THR A 44 -0.25 5.23 3.78
C THR A 44 -1.07 3.97 4.02
N LEU A 45 -0.40 2.86 4.37
CA LEU A 45 -1.02 1.65 4.88
C LEU A 45 -0.86 1.63 6.41
N ASN A 46 -1.94 1.84 7.15
CA ASN A 46 -1.91 1.85 8.61
C ASN A 46 -1.93 0.42 9.17
N GLN A 47 -1.33 0.23 10.35
CA GLN A 47 -1.25 -1.07 11.03
C GLN A 47 -2.62 -1.63 11.45
N ASP A 48 -3.61 -0.77 11.63
CA ASP A 48 -5.00 -1.15 11.95
C ASP A 48 -5.77 -1.69 10.73
N GLY A 49 -5.12 -1.80 9.58
CA GLY A 49 -5.73 -2.28 8.34
C GLY A 49 -6.47 -1.19 7.56
N THR A 50 -6.32 0.09 7.91
CA THR A 50 -6.85 1.21 7.12
C THR A 50 -5.81 1.79 6.16
N PHE A 51 -6.23 2.49 5.12
CA PHE A 51 -5.33 3.21 4.22
C PHE A 51 -5.84 4.61 3.89
N ILE A 52 -4.91 5.47 3.49
CA ILE A 52 -5.19 6.81 2.95
C ILE A 52 -4.37 6.97 1.67
N PHE A 53 -5.02 7.40 0.60
CA PHE A 53 -4.42 7.70 -0.69
C PHE A 53 -4.66 9.15 -1.10
N HIS A 54 -3.63 9.79 -1.64
CA HIS A 54 -3.70 11.13 -2.22
C HIS A 54 -2.97 11.14 -3.56
N SER A 55 -3.67 11.60 -4.60
CA SER A 55 -3.09 11.99 -5.87
C SER A 55 -3.17 13.51 -6.02
N TYR A 56 -2.01 14.14 -6.13
CA TYR A 56 -1.87 15.54 -6.54
C TYR A 56 -1.39 15.59 -7.98
N SER A 57 -2.01 16.41 -8.82
CA SER A 57 -1.53 16.71 -10.17
C SER A 57 -1.52 18.21 -10.38
N ASN A 58 -0.41 18.73 -10.94
CA ASN A 58 -0.26 20.10 -11.38
C ASN A 58 0.20 20.10 -12.83
N ASN A 59 -0.72 20.43 -13.74
CA ASN A 59 -0.45 20.61 -15.15
C ASN A 59 -0.71 22.07 -15.52
N LYS A 60 0.33 22.85 -15.82
CA LYS A 60 0.18 24.29 -16.15
C LYS A 60 -0.70 24.56 -17.37
N GLN A 61 -0.85 23.57 -18.25
CA GLN A 61 -1.73 23.64 -19.44
C GLN A 61 -3.11 23.01 -19.19
N GLY A 62 -3.34 22.40 -18.03
CA GLY A 62 -4.61 21.79 -17.66
C GLY A 62 -5.63 22.82 -17.19
N ILE A 63 -6.92 22.47 -17.31
CA ILE A 63 -8.03 23.24 -16.75
C ILE A 63 -8.92 22.27 -15.94
N PRO A 64 -8.94 22.33 -14.59
CA PRO A 64 -8.08 23.18 -13.77
C PRO A 64 -6.61 22.72 -13.82
N PRO A 65 -5.64 23.63 -13.59
CA PRO A 65 -4.23 23.25 -13.57
C PRO A 65 -3.91 22.28 -12.43
N GLU A 66 -4.55 22.46 -11.29
CA GLU A 66 -4.33 21.64 -10.10
C GLU A 66 -5.54 20.76 -9.80
N VAL A 67 -5.28 19.48 -9.60
CA VAL A 67 -6.28 18.47 -9.29
C VAL A 67 -5.80 17.67 -8.09
N ASN A 68 -6.67 17.55 -7.09
CA ASN A 68 -6.47 16.68 -5.94
C ASN A 68 -7.54 15.58 -5.95
N LYS A 69 -7.12 14.33 -5.77
CA LYS A 69 -8.01 13.19 -5.61
C LYS A 69 -7.60 12.38 -4.40
N TYR A 70 -8.58 12.01 -3.57
CA TYR A 70 -8.33 11.29 -2.33
C TYR A 70 -9.17 10.02 -2.27
N GLY A 71 -8.61 8.98 -1.65
CA GLY A 71 -9.33 7.75 -1.30
C GLY A 71 -8.91 7.29 0.10
N LYS A 72 -9.81 6.62 0.80
CA LYS A 72 -9.52 5.95 2.07
C LYS A 72 -10.32 4.65 2.13
N GLY A 73 -9.98 3.81 3.11
CA GLY A 73 -10.69 2.57 3.37
C GLY A 73 -9.83 1.55 4.07
N LYS A 74 -10.07 0.27 3.79
CA LYS A 74 -9.36 -0.85 4.40
C LYS A 74 -8.46 -1.57 3.40
N TRP A 75 -7.42 -2.21 3.90
CA TRP A 75 -6.56 -3.08 3.13
C TRP A 75 -6.40 -4.43 3.83
N ILE A 76 -6.24 -5.48 3.02
CA ILE A 76 -6.01 -6.85 3.49
C ILE A 76 -4.85 -7.45 2.70
N ALA A 77 -3.93 -8.12 3.39
CA ALA A 77 -2.84 -8.84 2.75
C ALA A 77 -3.09 -10.36 2.71
N LYS A 78 -2.91 -10.97 1.55
CA LYS A 78 -2.84 -12.43 1.37
C LYS A 78 -1.57 -12.78 0.59
N GLY A 79 -0.61 -13.41 1.27
CA GLY A 79 0.71 -13.65 0.68
C GLY A 79 1.43 -12.33 0.40
N LYS A 80 1.71 -12.00 -0.87
CA LYS A 80 2.29 -10.70 -1.29
C LYS A 80 1.27 -9.79 -1.98
N VAL A 81 -0.01 -10.13 -1.97
CA VAL A 81 -1.06 -9.35 -2.61
C VAL A 81 -1.80 -8.56 -1.55
N ILE A 82 -1.89 -7.25 -1.75
CA ILE A 82 -2.70 -6.32 -0.97
C ILE A 82 -3.96 -6.02 -1.77
N THR A 83 -5.12 -6.25 -1.15
CA THR A 83 -6.42 -5.90 -1.69
C THR A 83 -6.95 -4.68 -0.94
N PHE A 84 -7.44 -3.70 -1.68
CA PHE A 84 -8.04 -2.48 -1.14
C PHE A 84 -9.57 -2.57 -1.20
N LEU A 85 -10.23 -1.98 -0.20
CA LEU A 85 -11.67 -1.98 -0.02
C LEU A 85 -12.10 -0.57 0.42
N SER A 86 -13.14 -0.03 -0.20
CA SER A 86 -13.70 1.27 0.19
C SER A 86 -15.22 1.12 0.40
N ASN A 87 -15.68 1.48 1.59
CA ASN A 87 -17.09 1.50 1.96
C ASN A 87 -17.69 2.86 1.57
N LYS A 88 -18.69 2.88 0.67
CA LYS A 88 -19.30 4.14 0.18
C LYS A 88 -19.99 4.97 1.26
N GLN A 89 -20.38 4.37 2.38
CA GLN A 89 -21.05 5.06 3.47
C GLN A 89 -20.07 5.61 4.51
N GLU A 90 -18.93 4.95 4.73
CA GLU A 90 -17.97 5.28 5.79
C GLU A 90 -16.71 6.00 5.25
N ASP A 91 -16.27 5.61 4.06
CA ASP A 91 -15.00 6.05 3.48
C ASP A 91 -15.14 7.21 2.49
N PHE A 92 -16.37 7.60 2.13
CA PHE A 92 -16.62 8.67 1.18
C PHE A 92 -17.18 9.90 1.87
N ASP A 93 -16.65 11.06 1.48
CA ASP A 93 -17.13 12.38 1.87
C ASP A 93 -16.78 13.39 0.76
N GLU A 94 -16.93 14.69 1.03
CA GLU A 94 -16.62 15.74 0.05
C GLU A 94 -15.15 15.70 -0.43
N LYS A 95 -14.24 15.19 0.39
CA LYS A 95 -12.81 15.11 0.10
C LYS A 95 -12.42 13.75 -0.47
N TYR A 96 -12.86 12.66 0.17
CA TYR A 96 -12.50 11.29 -0.21
C TYR A 96 -13.54 10.72 -1.17
N THR A 97 -13.17 10.61 -2.45
CA THR A 97 -14.09 10.28 -3.55
C THR A 97 -13.64 9.12 -4.43
N LEU A 98 -12.39 8.66 -4.28
CA LEU A 98 -11.85 7.56 -5.06
C LEU A 98 -12.32 6.20 -4.52
N ASP A 99 -12.93 5.41 -5.40
CA ASP A 99 -13.35 4.04 -5.11
C ASP A 99 -12.21 3.05 -5.38
N PHE A 100 -11.61 2.52 -4.32
CA PHE A 100 -10.56 1.51 -4.40
C PHE A 100 -11.09 0.08 -4.37
N ASN A 101 -12.41 -0.14 -4.39
CA ASN A 101 -12.94 -1.50 -4.51
C ASN A 101 -12.35 -2.21 -5.73
N ASN A 102 -12.11 -3.51 -5.58
CA ASN A 102 -11.45 -4.36 -6.58
C ASN A 102 -10.01 -3.96 -6.93
N SER A 103 -9.41 -2.98 -6.23
CA SER A 103 -8.01 -2.62 -6.45
C SER A 103 -7.07 -3.58 -5.74
N LYS A 104 -6.05 -4.04 -6.44
CA LYS A 104 -5.02 -4.95 -5.91
C LYS A 104 -3.63 -4.51 -6.31
N ALA A 105 -2.71 -4.62 -5.35
CA ALA A 105 -1.30 -4.36 -5.56
C ALA A 105 -0.45 -5.54 -5.06
N ARG A 106 0.67 -5.79 -5.74
CA ARG A 106 1.69 -6.75 -5.30
C ARG A 106 2.77 -6.02 -4.52
N PHE A 107 3.05 -6.49 -3.32
CA PHE A 107 4.21 -6.09 -2.54
C PHE A 107 5.48 -6.73 -3.11
N VAL A 108 6.37 -5.90 -3.63
CA VAL A 108 7.64 -6.32 -4.21
C VAL A 108 8.75 -5.81 -3.30
N THR A 109 9.54 -6.74 -2.78
CA THR A 109 10.73 -6.46 -1.99
C THR A 109 11.79 -7.51 -2.29
N LYS A 110 13.06 -7.22 -1.95
CA LYS A 110 14.15 -8.17 -2.10
C LYS A 110 13.85 -9.43 -1.30
N HIS A 111 13.99 -10.59 -1.93
CA HIS A 111 13.76 -11.84 -1.22
C HIS A 111 14.88 -12.04 -0.19
N PRO A 112 14.61 -12.47 1.07
CA PRO A 112 15.65 -12.64 2.09
C PRO A 112 16.77 -13.62 1.69
N ARG A 113 16.48 -14.55 0.78
CA ARG A 113 17.45 -15.51 0.23
C ARG A 113 18.21 -15.00 -1.00
N ASP A 114 17.81 -13.86 -1.57
CA ASP A 114 18.53 -13.25 -2.68
C ASP A 114 19.77 -12.53 -2.15
N LYS A 115 20.94 -13.13 -2.40
CA LYS A 115 22.26 -12.63 -1.99
C LYS A 115 22.94 -11.78 -3.06
N THR A 116 22.30 -11.52 -4.19
CA THR A 116 22.90 -10.69 -5.25
C THR A 116 23.02 -9.24 -4.81
N ASP A 117 23.95 -8.48 -5.38
CA ASP A 117 24.11 -7.05 -5.07
C ASP A 117 23.04 -6.15 -5.71
N ARG A 118 22.01 -6.75 -6.31
CA ARG A 118 20.91 -6.01 -6.92
C ARG A 118 20.14 -5.22 -5.85
N ILE A 119 19.95 -3.94 -6.13
CA ILE A 119 19.15 -3.02 -5.31
C ILE A 119 17.69 -3.14 -5.78
N ILE A 120 16.86 -3.83 -5.00
CA ILE A 120 15.42 -3.92 -5.23
C ILE A 120 14.74 -2.97 -4.26
N LYS A 121 14.24 -1.85 -4.77
CA LYS A 121 13.44 -0.91 -3.97
C LYS A 121 12.10 -1.55 -3.63
N THR A 122 11.73 -1.52 -2.35
CA THR A 122 10.43 -1.99 -1.89
C THR A 122 9.33 -1.13 -2.49
N LYS A 123 8.31 -1.76 -3.07
CA LYS A 123 7.21 -1.07 -3.75
C LYS A 123 5.91 -1.86 -3.70
N LEU A 124 4.81 -1.15 -3.91
CA LEU A 124 3.53 -1.73 -4.29
C LEU A 124 3.32 -1.53 -5.78
N GLN A 125 3.11 -2.62 -6.51
CA GLN A 125 2.79 -2.63 -7.93
C GLN A 125 1.30 -2.90 -8.09
N PHE A 126 0.52 -1.87 -8.42
CA PHE A 126 -0.88 -2.05 -8.77
C PHE A 126 -0.98 -2.80 -10.09
N PHE A 127 -1.87 -3.78 -10.14
CA PHE A 127 -2.14 -4.58 -11.34
C PHE A 127 -3.64 -4.73 -11.63
N GLU A 128 -4.48 -4.36 -10.67
CA GLU A 128 -5.94 -4.41 -10.78
C GLU A 128 -6.48 -3.15 -10.08
N SER A 129 -7.36 -2.41 -10.77
CA SER A 129 -8.09 -1.26 -10.22
C SER A 129 -9.12 -0.82 -11.26
N GLU A 130 -10.28 -0.36 -10.80
CA GLU A 130 -11.27 0.35 -11.64
C GLU A 130 -10.83 1.79 -11.93
N ILE A 131 -9.95 2.34 -11.10
CA ILE A 131 -9.32 3.64 -11.34
C ILE A 131 -8.22 3.44 -12.39
N PHE A 132 -8.51 3.83 -13.63
CA PHE A 132 -7.69 3.47 -14.79
C PHE A 132 -6.21 3.89 -14.66
N TRP A 133 -5.94 5.05 -14.08
CA TRP A 133 -4.58 5.57 -13.92
C TRP A 133 -3.82 4.92 -12.76
N ILE A 134 -4.46 4.11 -11.91
CA ILE A 134 -3.83 3.37 -10.81
C ILE A 134 -3.42 1.96 -11.26
N LYS A 135 -4.15 1.33 -12.18
CA LYS A 135 -3.98 -0.09 -12.56
C LYS A 135 -2.56 -0.51 -13.00
N THR A 136 -1.65 0.42 -13.27
CA THR A 136 -0.28 0.15 -13.72
C THR A 136 0.80 0.92 -12.94
N ILE A 137 0.43 1.59 -11.84
CA ILE A 137 1.41 2.37 -11.08
C ILE A 137 2.16 1.47 -10.09
N ASP A 138 3.47 1.71 -10.03
CA ASP A 138 4.27 1.30 -8.88
C ASP A 138 4.37 2.48 -7.91
N ILE A 139 4.27 2.28 -6.62
CA ILE A 139 4.58 3.29 -5.59
C ILE A 139 5.61 2.73 -4.62
N PHE A 140 6.63 3.51 -4.27
CA PHE A 140 7.80 3.01 -3.53
C PHE A 140 7.65 3.28 -2.05
N LYS A 141 8.02 2.31 -1.21
CA LYS A 141 8.06 2.51 0.24
C LYS A 141 9.13 3.54 0.60
N ILE A 142 8.81 4.45 1.50
CA ILE A 142 9.73 5.48 2.05
C ILE A 142 10.63 4.84 3.11
#